data_AF-A0A8H5B9V4-F1
#
_entry.id   AF-A0A8H5B9V4-F1
#
_cell.length_a   1.000
_cell.length_b   1.000
_cell.length_c   1.000
_cell.angle_alpha   90.00
_cell.angle_beta   90.00
_cell.angle_gamma   90.00
#
_symmetry.space_group_name_H-M   'P 1'
#
loop_
_entity.id
_entity.type
_entity.pdbx_description
1 polymer ?
#
loop_
_entity_poly.entity_id
_entity_poly.type
_entity_poly.pdbx_seq_one_letter_code
_entity_poly.pdbx_strand_id
1 'polypeptide(L)'
;MSRWIPAKSNTRISMGQESQKAARLQAFQGYQVTEALCAGAAKENWKFMHCLPRKGDEVDDEVFYGPRSIVFPEGENRKWTIMALFE
;
A
#
# COMPACT_ATOMS: atom_id res chain seq x y z
N MET A 1 -13.20 16.62 -11.16
CA MET A 1 -13.19 15.90 -9.86
C MET A 1 -11.96 15.01 -9.81
N SER A 2 -10.79 15.58 -9.52
CA SER A 2 -9.54 14.84 -9.36
C SER A 2 -9.57 14.14 -8.02
N ARG A 3 -9.93 12.84 -8.04
CA ARG A 3 -9.88 11.97 -6.87
C ARG A 3 -8.42 11.98 -6.39
N TRP A 4 -8.16 12.62 -5.26
CA TRP A 4 -6.89 12.48 -4.54
C TRP A 4 -6.79 11.01 -4.14
N ILE A 5 -6.15 10.18 -4.97
CA ILE A 5 -5.83 8.82 -4.59
C ILE A 5 -4.46 8.89 -3.93
N PRO A 6 -4.36 8.87 -2.58
CA PRO A 6 -3.06 8.65 -1.96
C PRO A 6 -2.54 7.29 -2.43
N ALA A 7 -1.30 7.25 -2.92
CA ALA A 7 -0.62 6.01 -3.30
C ALA A 7 -0.24 5.23 -2.03
N LYS A 8 -1.25 4.70 -1.34
CA LYS A 8 -1.10 3.88 -0.14
C LYS A 8 -1.94 2.62 -0.31
N SER A 9 -1.33 1.46 -0.07
CA SER A 9 -2.02 0.17 -0.08
C SER A 9 -1.75 -0.60 1.22
N ASN A 10 -2.59 -1.59 1.51
CA ASN A 10 -2.44 -2.51 2.64
C ASN A 10 -3.06 -3.87 2.27
N THR A 11 -2.85 -4.88 3.10
CA THR A 11 -3.45 -6.20 2.92
C THR A 11 -4.95 -6.15 2.81
N ARG A 12 -5.46 -6.78 1.74
CA ARG A 12 -6.91 -6.91 1.46
C ARG A 12 -7.63 -7.78 2.49
N ILE A 13 -6.86 -8.63 3.16
CA ILE A 13 -7.35 -9.56 4.19
C ILE A 13 -6.61 -9.19 5.48
N SER A 14 -7.33 -8.53 6.39
CA SER A 14 -6.85 -8.25 7.73
C SER A 14 -6.75 -9.53 8.56
N MET A 15 -5.92 -9.52 9.60
CA MET A 15 -5.85 -10.61 10.57
C MET A 15 -7.23 -10.85 11.21
N GLY A 16 -7.66 -12.11 11.26
CA GLY A 16 -8.97 -12.53 11.80
C GLY A 16 -10.10 -12.53 10.78
N GLN A 17 -9.82 -12.28 9.49
CA GLN A 17 -10.81 -12.28 8.40
C GLN A 17 -10.49 -13.31 7.30
N GLU A 18 -9.72 -14.34 7.64
CA GLU A 18 -9.22 -15.36 6.72
C GLU A 18 -10.34 -16.20 6.10
N SER A 19 -11.43 -16.45 6.83
CA SER A 19 -12.62 -17.16 6.33
C SER A 19 -13.33 -16.43 5.19
N GLN A 20 -13.15 -15.11 5.08
CA GLN A 20 -13.74 -14.28 4.02
C GLN A 20 -12.80 -14.08 2.81
N LYS A 21 -11.65 -14.77 2.79
CA LYS A 21 -10.60 -14.60 1.77
C LYS A 21 -11.14 -14.69 0.34
N ALA A 22 -11.92 -15.73 0.03
CA ALA A 22 -12.43 -15.94 -1.33
C ALA A 22 -13.38 -14.81 -1.80
N ALA A 23 -14.35 -14.43 -0.94
CA ALA A 23 -15.30 -13.36 -1.25
C ALA A 23 -14.59 -12.00 -1.42
N ARG A 24 -13.58 -11.73 -0.59
CA ARG A 24 -12.80 -10.49 -0.68
C ARG A 24 -11.88 -10.46 -1.88
N LEU A 25 -11.23 -11.57 -2.23
CA LEU A 25 -10.42 -11.64 -3.44
C LEU A 25 -11.23 -11.29 -4.69
N GLN A 26 -12.49 -11.72 -4.77
CA GLN A 26 -13.41 -11.29 -5.83
C GLN A 26 -13.77 -9.80 -5.73
N ALA A 27 -14.16 -9.33 -4.54
CA ALA A 27 -14.55 -7.93 -4.35
C ALA A 27 -13.41 -6.91 -4.62
N PHE A 28 -12.16 -7.32 -4.39
CA PHE A 28 -10.97 -6.49 -4.62
C PHE A 28 -10.31 -6.72 -5.99
N GLN A 29 -10.96 -7.44 -6.91
CA GLN A 29 -10.48 -7.50 -8.30
C GLN A 29 -10.43 -6.09 -8.90
N GLY A 30 -9.30 -5.76 -9.55
CA GLY A 30 -9.09 -4.44 -10.16
C GLY A 30 -8.61 -3.35 -9.18
N TYR A 31 -8.48 -3.63 -7.88
CA TYR A 31 -7.91 -2.71 -6.89
C TYR A 31 -6.41 -2.93 -6.66
N GLN A 32 -5.70 -3.51 -7.61
CA GLN A 32 -4.25 -3.64 -7.52
C GLN A 32 -3.62 -2.29 -7.85
N VAL A 33 -2.69 -1.83 -7.01
CA VAL A 33 -1.95 -0.60 -7.31
C VAL A 33 -0.89 -0.95 -8.36
N THR A 34 -0.96 -0.26 -9.51
CA THR A 34 -0.02 -0.42 -10.62
C THR A 34 0.52 0.94 -11.05
N GLU A 35 1.66 0.97 -11.74
CA GLU A 35 2.22 2.21 -12.29
C GLU A 35 1.21 2.92 -13.21
N ALA A 36 0.43 2.17 -14.00
CA ALA A 36 -0.61 2.74 -14.86
C ALA A 36 -1.72 3.47 -14.08
N LEU A 37 -2.15 2.89 -12.94
CA LEU A 37 -3.12 3.53 -12.06
C LEU A 37 -2.55 4.81 -11.45
N CYS A 38 -1.30 4.77 -11.00
CA CYS A 38 -0.62 5.92 -10.42
C CYS A 38 -0.38 7.02 -11.46
N ALA A 39 0.00 6.67 -12.69
CA ALA A 39 0.20 7.63 -13.78
C ALA A 39 -1.08 8.38 -14.16
N GLY A 40 -2.24 7.72 -14.10
CA GLY A 40 -3.52 8.33 -14.47
C GLY A 40 -4.21 9.11 -13.35
N ALA A 41 -3.90 8.82 -12.08
CA ALA A 41 -4.67 9.34 -10.94
C ALA A 41 -3.83 10.01 -9.84
N ALA A 42 -2.53 9.74 -9.75
CA ALA A 42 -1.67 10.32 -8.72
C ALA A 42 -1.06 11.65 -9.16
N LYS A 43 -0.63 12.45 -8.18
CA LYS A 43 0.09 13.72 -8.44
C LYS A 43 1.50 13.42 -8.95
N GLU A 44 2.10 14.35 -9.71
CA GLU A 44 3.45 14.18 -10.29
C GLU A 44 4.53 13.69 -9.30
N ASN A 45 4.49 14.16 -8.04
CA ASN A 45 5.44 13.81 -6.97
C ASN A 45 4.90 12.77 -5.98
N TRP A 46 4.09 11.81 -6.45
CA TRP A 46 3.54 10.79 -5.59
C TRP A 46 4.62 9.88 -4.98
N LYS A 47 4.34 9.38 -3.78
CA LYS A 47 5.16 8.41 -3.05
C LYS A 47 4.28 7.25 -2.63
N PHE A 48 4.81 6.04 -2.72
CA PHE A 48 4.09 4.82 -2.36
C PHE A 48 4.39 4.38 -0.92
N MET A 49 3.33 4.13 -0.14
CA MET A 49 3.40 3.63 1.24
C MET A 49 2.67 2.29 1.40
N HIS A 50 3.21 1.42 2.25
CA HIS A 50 2.65 0.11 2.59
C HIS A 50 3.18 -0.37 3.95
N CYS A 51 2.30 -0.71 4.88
CA CYS A 51 2.70 -0.99 6.27
C CYS A 51 3.33 -2.38 6.52
N LEU A 52 3.33 -3.26 5.52
CA LEU A 52 3.84 -4.64 5.54
C LEU A 52 3.06 -5.59 6.49
N PRO A 53 3.12 -6.92 6.29
CA PRO A 53 3.71 -7.64 5.15
C PRO A 53 2.87 -7.49 3.87
N ARG A 54 3.54 -7.44 2.72
CA ARG A 54 2.93 -7.29 1.39
C ARG A 54 2.58 -8.66 0.79
N LYS A 55 1.45 -8.75 0.07
CA LYS A 55 1.10 -9.88 -0.81
C LYS A 55 1.07 -9.44 -2.27
N GLY A 56 1.31 -10.38 -3.18
CA GLY A 56 1.46 -10.10 -4.62
C GLY A 56 0.20 -9.56 -5.30
N ASP A 57 -0.98 -9.73 -4.70
CA ASP A 57 -2.25 -9.25 -5.27
C ASP A 57 -2.54 -7.78 -4.96
N GLU A 58 -1.81 -7.14 -4.04
CA GLU A 58 -2.10 -5.80 -3.51
C GLU A 58 -1.49 -4.66 -4.34
N VAL A 59 -0.25 -4.87 -4.80
CA VAL A 59 0.56 -3.90 -5.56
C VAL A 59 1.51 -4.68 -6.46
N ASP A 60 1.82 -4.16 -7.64
CA ASP A 60 2.83 -4.74 -8.53
C ASP A 60 4.26 -4.58 -7.96
N ASP A 61 5.21 -5.32 -8.51
CA ASP A 61 6.61 -5.22 -8.10
C ASP A 61 7.24 -3.88 -8.51
N GLU A 62 6.78 -3.31 -9.62
CA GLU A 62 7.31 -2.07 -10.19
C GLU A 62 7.06 -0.87 -9.28
N VAL A 63 5.85 -0.74 -8.71
CA VAL A 63 5.51 0.31 -7.74
C VAL A 63 6.12 0.01 -6.38
N PHE A 64 6.13 -1.27 -5.95
CA PHE A 64 6.60 -1.62 -4.61
C PHE A 64 8.11 -1.48 -4.43
N TYR A 65 8.90 -1.89 -5.43
CA TYR A 65 10.37 -1.75 -5.42
C TYR A 65 10.85 -0.54 -6.21
N GLY A 66 9.95 0.22 -6.82
CA GLY A 66 10.27 1.38 -7.64
C GLY A 66 10.84 2.56 -6.85
N PRO A 67 11.37 3.58 -7.55
CA PRO A 67 12.03 4.74 -6.96
C PRO A 67 11.09 5.66 -6.17
N ARG A 68 9.77 5.50 -6.37
CA ARG A 68 8.74 6.26 -5.63
C ARG A 68 8.29 5.56 -4.35
N SER A 69 8.75 4.32 -4.12
CA SER A 69 8.43 3.55 -2.93
C SER A 69 9.19 4.07 -1.71
N ILE A 70 8.45 4.31 -0.62
CA ILE A 70 9.00 4.65 0.68
C ILE A 70 8.63 3.60 1.73
N VAL A 71 8.32 2.37 1.31
CA VAL A 71 7.89 1.26 2.18
C VAL A 71 8.94 0.90 3.23
N PHE A 72 10.22 0.83 2.85
CA PHE A 72 11.29 0.52 3.81
C PHE A 72 11.58 1.69 4.77
N PRO A 73 11.69 2.95 4.31
CA PRO A 73 11.73 4.10 5.21
C PRO A 73 10.52 4.19 6.16
N GLU A 74 9.31 3.87 5.68
CA GLU A 74 8.10 3.79 6.52
C GLU A 74 8.25 2.74 7.62
N GLY A 75 8.79 1.55 7.27
CA GLY A 75 9.09 0.48 8.21
C GLY A 75 10.12 0.88 9.27
N GLU A 76 11.21 1.54 8.88
CA GLU A 76 12.23 2.03 9.81
C GLU A 76 11.67 3.06 10.79
N ASN A 77 10.87 4.01 10.28
CA ASN A 77 10.30 5.09 11.08
C ASN A 77 9.38 4.61 12.19
N ARG A 78 8.87 3.36 12.13
CA ARG A 78 8.14 2.73 13.24
C ARG A 78 8.96 2.73 14.54
N LYS A 79 10.28 2.52 14.47
CA LYS A 79 11.18 2.53 15.63
C LYS A 79 11.24 3.91 16.28
N TRP A 80 11.47 4.95 15.49
CA TRP A 80 11.58 6.32 16.00
C TRP A 80 10.24 6.81 16.57
N THR A 81 9.13 6.51 15.88
CA THR A 81 7.80 6.89 16.36
C THR A 81 7.41 6.22 17.68
N ILE A 82 7.81 4.97 17.91
CA ILE A 82 7.46 4.28 19.16
C ILE A 82 8.32 4.77 20.32
N MET A 83 9.60 5.09 20.09
CA MET A 83 10.46 5.66 21.13
C MET A 83 9.95 7.02 21.59
N ALA A 84 9.59 7.91 20.65
CA ALA A 84 9.04 9.23 20.97
C ALA A 84 7.68 9.20 21.68
N LEU A 85 6.95 8.08 21.63
CA LEU A 85 5.68 7.92 22.36
C LEU A 85 5.90 7.52 23.83
N PHE A 86 7.00 6.82 24.11
CA PHE A 86 7.33 6.31 25.44
C PHE A 86 8.25 7.24 26.25
N GLU A 87 8.87 8.23 25.59
CA GLU A 87 9.55 9.37 26.23
C GLU A 87 8.55 10.46 26.65
#